data_AF-A0A924ZRJ8-F1
#
_entry.id   AF-A0A924ZRJ8-F1
#
_cell.length_a   1.000
_cell.length_b   1.000
_cell.length_c   1.000
_cell.angle_alpha   90.00
_cell.angle_beta   90.00
_cell.angle_gamma   90.00
#
_symmetry.space_group_name_H-M   'P 1'
#
loop_
_entity.id
_entity.type
_entity.pdbx_description
1 polymer ?
#
loop_
_entity_poly.entity_id
_entity_poly.type
_entity_poly.pdbx_seq_one_letter_code
_entity_poly.pdbx_strand_id
1 'polypeptide(L)'
;KKLTLVEKEKAISHAANILGRTFEEVLDIYDAFGSAAAPDRFLHVIFWLGKLAIEEIVDDNKRTITFSPILRERLGHHIHGEIWATNIKEVLKENQLLDRPIHVISANMHSVMNSIFATEVLKTKFKDKSDFFIYEELSKSGANAVRNQVEEVALKCGMISLPDTSGTNIDVQIFDTAKMDWAKTSFPKANTGDKKPVLIVMDYAFGEQAYETIDELLKPFKKDTLLNVESVSIMGKAGILEGGKGDIMIPNAHINEGTADNYFFENELTAAMFEGNDIAVFAGPMVTVLGTSLQNRDLLKFFHESTWGIIGLEMEGSYYQKAIQSASKIRKSVPHDVKVRYAYYASDNPLETGSTLASGGLGTTGVKPTYLITIKILEQIFNAK
;
A
#
# COMPACT_ATOMS: atom_id res chain seq x y z
N LYS A 1 26.26 9.88 47.19
CA LYS A 1 27.48 9.71 48.03
C LYS A 1 28.36 8.71 47.30
N LYS A 2 29.64 9.00 47.05
CA LYS A 2 30.53 8.06 46.35
C LYS A 2 30.79 6.87 47.26
N LEU A 3 30.56 5.65 46.78
CA LEU A 3 30.82 4.44 47.55
C LEU A 3 32.33 4.28 47.79
N THR A 4 32.71 3.86 48.99
CA THR A 4 34.07 3.36 49.24
C THR A 4 34.28 2.04 48.50
N LEU A 5 35.54 1.64 48.28
CA LEU A 5 35.86 0.36 47.62
C LEU A 5 35.17 -0.82 48.31
N VAL A 6 35.22 -0.87 49.64
CA VAL A 6 34.60 -1.92 50.45
C VAL A 6 33.06 -1.92 50.32
N GLU A 7 32.43 -0.75 50.25
CA GLU A 7 30.98 -0.65 50.04
C GLU A 7 30.59 -1.06 48.61
N LYS A 8 31.40 -0.70 47.61
CA LYS A 8 31.22 -1.08 46.20
C LYS A 8 31.29 -2.60 46.04
N GLU A 9 32.32 -3.25 46.57
CA GLU A 9 32.48 -4.71 46.50
C GLU A 9 31.33 -5.46 47.18
N LYS A 10 30.88 -4.99 48.36
CA LYS A 10 29.70 -5.56 49.03
C LYS A 10 28.45 -5.43 48.17
N ALA A 11 28.21 -4.25 47.59
CA ALA A 11 27.04 -4.01 46.76
C ALA A 11 27.06 -4.86 45.47
N ILE A 12 28.24 -5.02 44.85
CA ILE A 12 28.43 -5.87 43.68
C ILE A 12 28.17 -7.34 44.04
N SER A 13 28.67 -7.82 45.19
CA SER A 13 28.43 -9.17 45.66
C SER A 13 26.94 -9.47 45.87
N HIS A 14 26.19 -8.53 46.44
CA HIS A 14 24.74 -8.66 46.56
C HIS A 14 24.02 -8.63 45.21
N ALA A 15 24.41 -7.71 44.32
CA ALA A 15 23.84 -7.62 42.98
C ALA A 15 24.09 -8.90 42.16
N ALA A 16 25.29 -9.49 42.25
CA ALA A 16 25.64 -10.73 41.58
C ALA A 16 24.72 -11.89 42.01
N ASN A 17 24.44 -12.00 43.31
CA ASN A 17 23.47 -12.98 43.82
C ASN A 17 22.06 -12.75 43.28
N ILE A 18 21.58 -11.49 43.24
CA ILE A 18 20.26 -11.15 42.70
C ILE A 18 20.16 -11.50 41.20
N LEU A 19 21.23 -11.28 40.45
CA LEU A 19 21.29 -11.52 39.00
C LEU A 19 21.57 -12.97 38.63
N GLY A 20 21.90 -13.83 39.60
CA GLY A 20 22.35 -15.20 39.33
C GLY A 20 23.62 -15.23 38.47
N ARG A 21 24.58 -14.35 38.77
CA ARG A 21 25.87 -14.22 38.09
C ARG A 21 27.01 -14.25 39.09
N THR A 22 28.21 -14.55 38.62
CA THR A 22 29.42 -14.49 39.44
C THR A 22 29.84 -13.04 39.71
N PHE A 23 30.62 -12.84 40.76
CA PHE A 23 31.17 -11.51 41.08
C PHE A 23 32.02 -10.95 39.92
N GLU A 24 32.82 -11.81 39.28
CA GLU A 24 33.71 -11.46 38.17
C GLU A 24 32.92 -10.98 36.94
N GLU A 25 31.88 -11.73 36.53
CA GLU A 25 31.01 -11.34 35.42
C GLU A 25 30.31 -9.99 35.65
N VAL A 26 29.92 -9.70 36.89
CA VAL A 26 29.30 -8.42 37.23
C VAL A 26 30.33 -7.29 37.24
N LEU A 27 31.55 -7.56 37.73
CA LEU A 27 32.63 -6.58 37.76
C LEU A 27 33.04 -6.15 36.35
N ASP A 28 33.14 -7.11 35.42
CA ASP A 28 33.51 -6.87 34.01
C ASP A 28 32.58 -5.89 33.29
N ILE A 29 31.29 -5.90 33.65
CA ILE A 29 30.30 -5.00 33.05
C ILE A 29 30.02 -3.77 33.91
N TYR A 30 30.43 -3.75 35.19
CA TYR A 30 30.07 -2.71 36.14
C TYR A 30 30.47 -1.32 35.65
N ASP A 31 31.75 -1.16 35.27
CA ASP A 31 32.29 0.13 34.87
C ASP A 31 31.80 0.53 33.47
N ALA A 32 31.36 -0.42 32.63
CA ALA A 32 30.77 -0.14 31.31
C ALA A 32 29.43 0.62 31.39
N PHE A 33 28.69 0.48 32.49
CA PHE A 33 27.48 1.26 32.76
C PHE A 33 27.78 2.59 33.46
N GLY A 34 28.98 2.77 34.01
CA GLY A 34 29.40 3.95 34.74
C GLY A 34 29.58 5.18 33.83
N SER A 35 29.48 6.37 34.42
CA SER A 35 29.88 7.63 33.79
C SER A 35 30.57 8.53 34.81
N ALA A 36 31.26 9.58 34.35
CA ALA A 36 31.90 10.54 35.26
C ALA A 36 30.91 11.17 36.26
N ALA A 37 29.66 11.38 35.86
CA ALA A 37 28.60 11.92 36.71
C ALA A 37 27.93 10.86 37.60
N ALA A 38 27.96 9.59 37.20
CA ALA A 38 27.31 8.48 37.89
C ALA A 38 28.18 7.21 37.79
N PRO A 39 29.23 7.07 38.61
CA PRO A 39 30.19 5.96 38.51
C PRO A 39 29.57 4.63 38.91
N ASP A 40 28.60 4.63 39.83
CA ASP A 40 27.95 3.43 40.34
C ASP A 40 26.62 3.12 39.62
N ARG A 41 26.43 3.64 38.40
CA ARG A 41 25.16 3.60 37.65
C ARG A 41 24.62 2.17 37.45
N PHE A 42 25.48 1.18 37.31
CA PHE A 42 25.07 -0.23 37.26
C PHE A 42 24.20 -0.61 38.47
N LEU A 43 24.67 -0.34 39.69
CA LEU A 43 23.93 -0.66 40.92
C LEU A 43 22.61 0.07 41.01
N HIS A 44 22.57 1.32 40.55
CA HIS A 44 21.34 2.11 40.50
C HIS A 44 20.30 1.48 39.55
N VAL A 45 20.73 1.02 38.37
CA VAL A 45 19.84 0.35 37.41
C VAL A 45 19.26 -0.93 38.01
N ILE A 46 20.10 -1.80 38.59
CA ILE A 46 19.65 -3.05 39.20
C ILE A 46 18.71 -2.79 40.37
N PHE A 47 19.05 -1.84 41.24
CA PHE A 47 18.22 -1.45 42.37
C PHE A 47 16.83 -1.00 41.93
N TRP A 48 16.74 -0.10 40.96
CA TRP A 48 15.45 0.41 40.50
C TRP A 48 14.64 -0.63 39.73
N LEU A 49 15.28 -1.51 38.95
CA LEU A 49 14.60 -2.62 38.29
C LEU A 49 13.96 -3.58 39.32
N GLY A 50 14.71 -3.95 40.35
CA GLY A 50 14.21 -4.82 41.43
C GLY A 50 13.14 -4.14 42.28
N LYS A 51 13.38 -2.89 42.70
CA LYS A 51 12.44 -2.11 43.51
C LYS A 51 11.10 -1.93 42.78
N LEU A 52 11.12 -1.50 41.51
CA LEU A 52 9.90 -1.33 40.72
C LEU A 52 9.16 -2.65 40.50
N ALA A 53 9.87 -3.77 40.30
CA ALA A 53 9.24 -5.09 40.18
C ALA A 53 8.56 -5.56 41.47
N ILE A 54 9.14 -5.22 42.63
CA ILE A 54 8.54 -5.52 43.93
C ILE A 54 7.31 -4.63 44.16
N GLU A 55 7.43 -3.32 43.93
CA GLU A 55 6.32 -2.36 44.07
C GLU A 55 5.14 -2.71 43.17
N GLU A 56 5.37 -3.22 41.95
CA GLU A 56 4.30 -3.71 41.08
C GLU A 56 3.46 -4.84 41.70
N ILE A 57 4.11 -5.79 42.37
CA ILE A 57 3.43 -6.96 42.93
C ILE A 57 2.78 -6.61 44.27
N VAL A 58 3.47 -5.81 45.09
CA VAL A 58 3.02 -5.48 46.44
C VAL A 58 1.91 -4.42 46.43
N ASP A 59 2.03 -3.42 45.56
CA ASP A 59 1.12 -2.26 45.53
C ASP A 59 0.12 -2.29 44.35
N ASP A 60 0.12 -3.37 43.54
CA ASP A 60 -0.66 -3.52 42.28
C ASP A 60 -0.46 -2.36 41.27
N ASN A 61 0.67 -1.65 41.39
CA ASN A 61 1.03 -0.53 40.53
C ASN A 61 1.65 -1.01 39.21
N LYS A 62 0.83 -1.53 38.29
CA LYS A 62 1.27 -2.05 36.99
C LYS A 62 2.13 -1.03 36.20
N ARG A 63 3.29 -1.46 35.69
CA ARG A 63 4.10 -0.63 34.77
C ARG A 63 3.31 -0.29 33.51
N THR A 64 3.12 1.01 33.28
CA THR A 64 2.67 1.52 31.99
C THR A 64 3.90 1.94 31.18
N ILE A 65 4.24 1.16 30.15
CA ILE A 65 5.27 1.54 29.18
C ILE A 65 4.56 2.34 28.08
N THR A 66 4.78 3.65 28.07
CA THR A 66 4.24 4.54 27.05
C THR A 66 5.31 4.76 25.98
N PHE A 67 5.08 4.23 24.78
CA PHE A 67 5.87 4.60 23.61
C PHE A 67 5.46 5.98 23.14
N SER A 68 6.38 6.71 22.51
CA SER A 68 6.00 7.93 21.78
C SER A 68 4.91 7.57 20.75
N PRO A 69 3.91 8.44 20.52
CA PRO A 69 2.87 8.20 19.52
C PRO A 69 3.45 7.78 18.16
N ILE A 70 4.51 8.47 17.73
CA ILE A 70 5.26 8.22 16.50
C ILE A 70 5.81 6.79 16.43
N LEU A 71 6.38 6.29 17.53
CA LEU A 71 6.94 4.93 17.54
C LEU A 71 5.84 3.86 17.57
N ARG A 72 4.71 4.15 18.21
CA ARG A 72 3.56 3.25 18.28
C ARG A 72 2.86 3.15 16.92
N GLU A 73 2.68 4.27 16.23
CA GLU A 73 2.15 4.34 14.86
C GLU A 73 3.09 3.61 13.89
N ARG A 74 4.39 3.87 13.95
CA ARG A 74 5.36 3.23 13.06
C ARG A 74 5.48 1.72 13.28
N LEU A 75 5.70 1.26 14.52
CA LEU A 75 5.91 -0.18 14.76
C LEU A 75 4.61 -1.00 14.73
N GLY A 76 3.49 -0.44 15.19
CA GLY A 76 2.23 -1.16 15.27
C GLY A 76 1.65 -1.48 13.91
N HIS A 77 1.81 -0.57 12.94
CA HIS A 77 1.27 -0.74 11.60
C HIS A 77 2.03 -1.83 10.84
N HIS A 78 3.37 -1.79 10.79
CA HIS A 78 4.19 -2.80 10.08
C HIS A 78 3.91 -4.27 10.44
N ILE A 79 3.43 -4.57 11.66
CA ILE A 79 3.05 -5.94 12.05
C ILE A 79 1.90 -6.46 11.19
N HIS A 80 0.89 -5.64 10.92
CA HIS A 80 -0.27 -6.02 10.13
C HIS A 80 0.13 -6.23 8.66
N GLY A 81 0.89 -5.29 8.09
CA GLY A 81 1.43 -5.38 6.73
C GLY A 81 2.37 -6.56 6.54
N GLU A 82 3.16 -6.93 7.55
CA GLU A 82 4.05 -8.10 7.48
C GLU A 82 3.24 -9.39 7.39
N ILE A 83 2.20 -9.54 8.23
CA ILE A 83 1.30 -10.70 8.20
C ILE A 83 0.56 -10.75 6.85
N TRP A 84 0.04 -9.61 6.39
CA TRP A 84 -0.65 -9.46 5.11
C TRP A 84 0.24 -9.90 3.93
N ALA A 85 1.44 -9.33 3.83
CA ALA A 85 2.39 -9.62 2.77
C ALA A 85 2.88 -11.08 2.82
N THR A 86 3.09 -11.62 4.03
CA THR A 86 3.52 -13.01 4.22
C THR A 86 2.44 -13.98 3.74
N ASN A 87 1.17 -13.73 4.07
CA ASN A 87 0.05 -14.55 3.61
C ASN A 87 -0.03 -14.60 2.07
N ILE A 88 0.08 -13.44 1.40
CA ILE A 88 0.11 -13.38 -0.07
C ILE A 88 1.25 -14.24 -0.64
N LYS A 89 2.46 -14.10 -0.08
CA LYS A 89 3.65 -14.86 -0.53
C LYS A 89 3.52 -16.36 -0.27
N GLU A 90 2.85 -16.75 0.82
CA GLU A 90 2.54 -18.15 1.11
C GLU A 90 1.57 -18.74 0.08
N VAL A 91 0.49 -18.03 -0.25
CA VAL A 91 -0.45 -18.45 -1.31
C VAL A 91 0.23 -18.54 -2.67
N LEU A 92 1.09 -17.57 -3.01
CA LEU A 92 1.90 -17.63 -4.24
C LEU A 92 2.81 -18.87 -4.24
N LYS A 93 3.43 -19.22 -3.11
CA LYS A 93 4.27 -20.40 -2.99
C LYS A 93 3.46 -21.68 -3.18
N GLU A 94 2.35 -21.82 -2.48
CA GLU A 94 1.48 -23.00 -2.52
C GLU A 94 0.96 -23.28 -3.93
N ASN A 95 0.71 -22.22 -4.70
CA ASN A 95 0.25 -22.29 -6.09
C ASN A 95 1.37 -22.28 -7.14
N GLN A 96 2.64 -22.32 -6.73
CA GLN A 96 3.82 -22.33 -7.61
C GLN A 96 3.90 -21.11 -8.54
N LEU A 97 3.58 -19.93 -7.99
CA LEU A 97 3.47 -18.66 -8.72
C LEU A 97 4.67 -17.71 -8.49
N LEU A 98 5.55 -17.99 -7.51
CA LEU A 98 6.62 -17.08 -7.08
C LEU A 98 7.65 -16.74 -8.18
N ASP A 99 7.96 -17.68 -9.08
CA ASP A 99 9.02 -17.53 -10.11
C ASP A 99 8.53 -16.86 -11.40
N ARG A 100 7.26 -16.43 -11.42
CA ARG A 100 6.61 -15.81 -12.58
C ARG A 100 6.67 -14.29 -12.48
N PRO A 101 6.59 -13.56 -13.62
CA PRO A 101 6.36 -12.13 -13.63
C PRO A 101 5.14 -11.75 -12.78
N ILE A 102 5.32 -10.85 -11.82
CA ILE A 102 4.25 -10.36 -10.95
C ILE A 102 3.95 -8.91 -11.31
N HIS A 103 2.68 -8.61 -11.52
CA HIS A 103 2.18 -7.24 -11.61
C HIS A 103 1.24 -6.96 -10.44
N VAL A 104 1.60 -5.98 -9.62
CA VAL A 104 0.75 -5.51 -8.52
C VAL A 104 -0.19 -4.42 -9.06
N ILE A 105 -1.46 -4.50 -8.72
CA ILE A 105 -2.48 -3.52 -9.10
C ILE A 105 -3.24 -3.13 -7.83
N SER A 106 -3.09 -1.90 -7.36
CA SER A 106 -4.03 -1.32 -6.39
C SER A 106 -5.18 -0.69 -7.16
N ALA A 107 -6.37 -1.24 -6.98
CA ALA A 107 -7.57 -0.85 -7.70
C ALA A 107 -8.81 -1.36 -6.96
N ASN A 108 -9.98 -0.83 -7.30
CA ASN A 108 -11.23 -1.46 -6.89
C ASN A 108 -11.24 -2.94 -7.32
N MET A 109 -11.42 -3.85 -6.37
CA MET A 109 -11.29 -5.30 -6.58
C MET A 109 -12.15 -5.84 -7.72
N HIS A 110 -13.35 -5.28 -7.94
CA HIS A 110 -14.22 -5.74 -9.00
C HIS A 110 -13.75 -5.25 -10.39
N SER A 111 -13.03 -4.14 -10.47
CA SER A 111 -12.68 -3.52 -11.76
C SER A 111 -11.81 -4.43 -12.62
N VAL A 112 -10.78 -5.07 -12.05
CA VAL A 112 -9.87 -5.96 -12.79
C VAL A 112 -10.60 -7.23 -13.22
N MET A 113 -11.29 -7.90 -12.28
CA MET A 113 -12.08 -9.10 -12.55
C MET A 113 -13.11 -8.84 -13.67
N ASN A 114 -13.89 -7.77 -13.54
CA ASN A 114 -14.92 -7.43 -14.51
C ASN A 114 -14.32 -7.03 -15.86
N SER A 115 -13.21 -6.29 -15.88
CA SER A 115 -12.54 -5.93 -17.14
C SER A 115 -12.06 -7.16 -17.91
N ILE A 116 -11.61 -8.21 -17.22
CA ILE A 116 -11.15 -9.45 -17.85
C ILE A 116 -12.32 -10.32 -18.32
N PHE A 117 -13.36 -10.51 -17.49
CA PHE A 117 -14.35 -11.58 -17.70
C PHE A 117 -15.78 -11.11 -18.00
N ALA A 118 -16.21 -9.94 -17.54
CA ALA A 118 -17.64 -9.62 -17.48
C ALA A 118 -18.31 -9.55 -18.85
N THR A 119 -17.64 -8.95 -19.85
CA THR A 119 -18.18 -8.73 -21.18
C THR A 119 -18.52 -10.05 -21.87
N GLU A 120 -17.60 -11.01 -21.87
CA GLU A 120 -17.81 -12.33 -22.47
C GLU A 120 -18.78 -13.20 -21.65
N VAL A 121 -18.72 -13.15 -20.32
CA VAL A 121 -19.65 -13.89 -19.45
C VAL A 121 -21.09 -13.43 -19.63
N LEU A 122 -21.30 -12.12 -19.79
CA LEU A 122 -22.63 -11.51 -19.80
C LEU A 122 -23.12 -11.15 -21.22
N LYS A 123 -22.34 -11.47 -22.25
CA LYS A 123 -22.62 -11.18 -23.66
C LYS A 123 -24.01 -11.62 -24.13
N THR A 124 -24.43 -12.82 -23.72
CA THR A 124 -25.75 -13.36 -24.08
C THR A 124 -26.89 -12.61 -23.39
N LYS A 125 -26.66 -12.15 -22.15
CA LYS A 125 -27.66 -11.43 -21.34
C LYS A 125 -27.81 -9.99 -21.80
N PHE A 126 -26.71 -9.33 -22.14
CA PHE A 126 -26.66 -7.94 -22.59
C PHE A 126 -26.26 -7.85 -24.07
N LYS A 127 -26.96 -8.60 -24.91
CA LYS A 127 -26.72 -8.62 -26.35
C LYS A 127 -26.87 -7.21 -26.94
N ASP A 128 -25.98 -6.85 -27.86
CA ASP A 128 -25.95 -5.57 -28.58
C ASP A 128 -25.77 -4.33 -27.67
N LYS A 129 -25.28 -4.53 -26.43
CA LYS A 129 -24.89 -3.46 -25.51
C LYS A 129 -23.37 -3.26 -25.53
N SER A 130 -22.94 -2.05 -25.20
CA SER A 130 -21.51 -1.74 -25.04
C SER A 130 -20.95 -2.36 -23.76
N ASP A 131 -19.64 -2.55 -23.71
CA ASP A 131 -18.96 -3.04 -22.50
C ASP A 131 -19.20 -2.13 -21.29
N PHE A 132 -19.19 -0.81 -21.51
CA PHE A 132 -19.51 0.16 -20.45
C PHE A 132 -20.93 0.04 -19.91
N PHE A 133 -21.91 -0.32 -20.74
CA PHE A 133 -23.26 -0.61 -20.25
C PHE A 133 -23.24 -1.81 -19.29
N ILE A 134 -22.48 -2.87 -19.61
CA ILE A 134 -22.34 -4.04 -18.73
C ILE A 134 -21.69 -3.64 -17.41
N TYR A 135 -20.65 -2.81 -17.45
CA TYR A 135 -19.99 -2.28 -16.25
C TYR A 135 -20.93 -1.43 -15.39
N GLU A 136 -21.75 -0.57 -15.99
CA GLU A 136 -22.76 0.20 -15.26
C GLU A 136 -23.80 -0.69 -14.58
N GLU A 137 -24.27 -1.74 -15.26
CA GLU A 137 -25.19 -2.71 -14.65
C GLU A 137 -24.56 -3.44 -13.45
N LEU A 138 -23.28 -3.79 -13.54
CA LEU A 138 -22.54 -4.44 -12.45
C LEU A 138 -22.34 -3.51 -11.24
N SER A 139 -22.23 -2.21 -11.48
CA SER A 139 -22.06 -1.18 -10.45
C SER A 139 -23.36 -0.81 -9.70
N LYS A 140 -24.53 -1.31 -10.12
CA LYS A 140 -25.80 -1.03 -9.45
C LYS A 140 -25.97 -1.79 -8.13
N SER A 141 -26.59 -1.11 -7.16
CA SER A 141 -27.07 -1.73 -5.93
C SER A 141 -28.01 -2.90 -6.23
N GLY A 142 -27.76 -4.06 -5.63
CA GLY A 142 -28.57 -5.26 -5.84
C GLY A 142 -28.17 -6.14 -7.04
N ALA A 143 -27.15 -5.76 -7.83
CA ALA A 143 -26.64 -6.57 -8.94
C ALA A 143 -25.87 -7.85 -8.53
N ASN A 144 -26.09 -8.38 -7.32
CA ASN A 144 -25.35 -9.50 -6.74
C ASN A 144 -25.41 -10.74 -7.64
N ALA A 145 -26.58 -11.08 -8.18
CA ALA A 145 -26.73 -12.26 -9.05
C ALA A 145 -25.86 -12.19 -10.31
N VAL A 146 -25.66 -10.99 -10.88
CA VAL A 146 -24.84 -10.80 -12.08
C VAL A 146 -23.36 -10.77 -11.71
N ARG A 147 -23.00 -10.12 -10.58
CA ARG A 147 -21.63 -10.10 -10.05
C ARG A 147 -21.13 -11.51 -9.72
N ASN A 148 -21.96 -12.34 -9.07
CA ASN A 148 -21.62 -13.71 -8.72
C ASN A 148 -21.33 -14.57 -9.96
N GLN A 149 -22.04 -14.36 -11.08
CA GLN A 149 -21.77 -15.08 -12.33
C GLN A 149 -20.36 -14.81 -12.86
N VAL A 150 -19.93 -13.55 -12.80
CA VAL A 150 -18.58 -13.15 -13.23
C VAL A 150 -17.52 -13.71 -12.27
N GLU A 151 -17.78 -13.63 -10.96
CA GLU A 151 -16.88 -14.14 -9.93
C GLU A 151 -16.68 -15.66 -10.02
N GLU A 152 -17.76 -16.44 -10.22
CA GLU A 152 -17.67 -17.89 -10.40
C GLU A 152 -16.80 -18.29 -11.59
N VAL A 153 -16.86 -17.52 -12.69
CA VAL A 153 -16.02 -17.76 -13.87
C VAL A 153 -14.58 -17.36 -13.56
N ALA A 154 -14.35 -16.22 -12.92
CA ALA A 154 -13.02 -15.77 -12.54
C ALA A 154 -12.31 -16.80 -11.65
N LEU A 155 -13.00 -17.33 -10.63
CA LEU A 155 -12.47 -18.37 -9.74
C LEU A 155 -12.09 -19.66 -10.50
N LYS A 156 -12.93 -20.09 -11.45
CA LYS A 156 -12.64 -21.24 -12.32
C LYS A 156 -11.48 -20.98 -13.28
N CYS A 157 -11.24 -19.73 -13.65
CA CYS A 157 -10.20 -19.29 -14.58
C CYS A 157 -8.92 -18.81 -13.89
N GLY A 158 -8.67 -19.24 -12.65
CA GLY A 158 -7.40 -19.01 -11.97
C GLY A 158 -7.34 -17.79 -11.06
N MET A 159 -8.47 -17.13 -10.79
CA MET A 159 -8.55 -16.15 -9.69
C MET A 159 -8.58 -16.88 -8.35
N ILE A 160 -7.81 -16.38 -7.38
CA ILE A 160 -7.81 -16.79 -5.98
C ILE A 160 -8.22 -15.57 -5.16
N SER A 161 -9.32 -15.67 -4.44
CA SER A 161 -9.74 -14.63 -3.49
C SER A 161 -9.02 -14.85 -2.16
N LEU A 162 -8.44 -13.78 -1.62
CA LEU A 162 -7.70 -13.77 -0.37
C LEU A 162 -8.22 -12.61 0.51
N PRO A 163 -9.31 -12.85 1.26
CA PRO A 163 -9.82 -11.89 2.24
C PRO A 163 -8.77 -11.61 3.32
N ASP A 164 -8.71 -10.37 3.81
CA ASP A 164 -7.78 -9.99 4.85
C ASP A 164 -8.14 -10.63 6.20
N THR A 165 -7.10 -11.13 6.88
CA THR A 165 -7.17 -11.62 8.26
C THR A 165 -6.06 -11.02 9.13
N SER A 166 -5.25 -10.11 8.57
CA SER A 166 -4.11 -9.49 9.25
C SER A 166 -4.51 -8.26 10.08
N GLY A 167 -5.62 -7.61 9.76
CA GLY A 167 -6.06 -6.35 10.35
C GLY A 167 -5.73 -5.11 9.50
N THR A 168 -5.13 -5.29 8.32
CA THR A 168 -4.96 -4.21 7.34
C THR A 168 -6.28 -3.79 6.72
N ASN A 169 -7.28 -4.68 6.66
CA ASN A 169 -8.55 -4.51 5.95
C ASN A 169 -8.37 -4.32 4.45
N ILE A 170 -7.30 -4.89 3.88
CA ILE A 170 -7.02 -4.86 2.44
C ILE A 170 -7.14 -6.28 1.89
N ASP A 171 -8.26 -6.56 1.27
CA ASP A 171 -8.47 -7.83 0.56
C ASP A 171 -7.61 -7.89 -0.71
N VAL A 172 -7.26 -9.11 -1.13
CA VAL A 172 -6.42 -9.37 -2.30
C VAL A 172 -7.07 -10.40 -3.21
N GLN A 173 -6.86 -10.25 -4.52
CA GLN A 173 -7.11 -11.27 -5.53
C GLN A 173 -5.82 -11.58 -6.27
N ILE A 174 -5.51 -12.87 -6.43
CA ILE A 174 -4.39 -13.33 -7.23
C ILE A 174 -4.95 -13.96 -8.51
N PHE A 175 -4.47 -13.52 -9.67
CA PHE A 175 -4.86 -14.08 -10.96
C PHE A 175 -3.71 -14.85 -11.58
N ASP A 176 -3.87 -16.18 -11.65
CA ASP A 176 -3.01 -17.05 -12.43
C ASP A 176 -3.41 -17.00 -13.90
N THR A 177 -2.74 -16.14 -14.68
CA THR A 177 -3.06 -15.96 -16.09
C THR A 177 -2.73 -17.16 -16.98
N ALA A 178 -2.03 -18.19 -16.47
CA ALA A 178 -1.78 -19.41 -17.22
C ALA A 178 -3.03 -20.31 -17.29
N LYS A 179 -3.99 -20.11 -16.38
CA LYS A 179 -5.26 -20.83 -16.34
C LYS A 179 -6.37 -20.14 -17.13
N MET A 180 -6.09 -18.98 -17.73
CA MET A 180 -7.06 -18.21 -18.51
C MET A 180 -7.13 -18.71 -19.95
N ASP A 181 -8.36 -18.95 -20.43
CA ASP A 181 -8.64 -19.10 -21.85
C ASP A 181 -8.87 -17.70 -22.45
N TRP A 182 -7.80 -17.09 -22.96
CA TRP A 182 -7.82 -15.71 -23.47
C TRP A 182 -8.90 -15.46 -24.51
N ALA A 183 -9.25 -16.46 -25.33
CA ALA A 183 -10.31 -16.35 -26.34
C ALA A 183 -11.71 -16.12 -25.73
N LYS A 184 -11.88 -16.39 -24.43
CA LYS A 184 -13.11 -16.16 -23.66
C LYS A 184 -12.99 -14.99 -22.68
N THR A 185 -12.01 -14.12 -22.87
CA THR A 185 -11.82 -12.89 -22.09
C THR A 185 -12.02 -11.66 -22.99
N SER A 186 -12.09 -10.48 -22.39
CA SER A 186 -12.04 -9.20 -23.12
C SER A 186 -10.70 -8.95 -23.84
N PHE A 187 -9.68 -9.79 -23.61
CA PHE A 187 -8.33 -9.64 -24.15
C PHE A 187 -7.91 -10.86 -25.02
N PRO A 188 -8.65 -11.20 -26.09
CA PRO A 188 -8.37 -12.40 -26.90
C PRO A 188 -7.03 -12.35 -27.64
N LYS A 189 -6.43 -11.16 -27.77
CA LYS A 189 -5.11 -10.96 -28.39
C LYS A 189 -3.97 -10.84 -27.38
N ALA A 190 -4.20 -11.16 -26.11
CA ALA A 190 -3.18 -11.07 -25.07
C ALA A 190 -1.91 -11.85 -25.46
N ASN A 191 -0.77 -11.18 -25.41
CA ASN A 191 0.56 -11.74 -25.60
C ASN A 191 1.39 -11.58 -24.34
N THR A 192 1.31 -12.60 -23.50
CA THR A 192 1.91 -12.64 -22.16
C THR A 192 3.30 -13.28 -22.11
N GLY A 193 3.96 -13.44 -23.27
CA GLY A 193 5.27 -14.09 -23.36
C GLY A 193 5.28 -15.55 -22.93
N ASP A 194 6.48 -16.10 -22.72
CA ASP A 194 6.71 -17.50 -22.37
C ASP A 194 6.28 -17.78 -20.92
N LYS A 195 6.72 -16.92 -19.98
CA LYS A 195 6.30 -16.97 -18.58
C LYS A 195 5.06 -16.11 -18.39
N LYS A 196 3.90 -16.77 -18.34
CA LYS A 196 2.61 -16.13 -18.09
C LYS A 196 2.67 -15.31 -16.79
N PRO A 197 2.22 -14.05 -16.77
CA PRO A 197 2.29 -13.21 -15.56
C PRO A 197 1.29 -13.67 -14.49
N VAL A 198 1.47 -13.14 -13.28
CA VAL A 198 0.55 -13.26 -12.16
C VAL A 198 0.14 -11.85 -11.78
N LEU A 199 -1.17 -11.61 -11.63
CA LEU A 199 -1.65 -10.33 -11.13
C LEU A 199 -1.92 -10.47 -9.64
N ILE A 200 -1.44 -9.52 -8.85
CA ILE A 200 -1.85 -9.32 -7.47
C ILE A 200 -2.68 -8.05 -7.44
N VAL A 201 -3.99 -8.19 -7.32
CA VAL A 201 -4.93 -7.07 -7.22
C VAL A 201 -5.25 -6.86 -5.76
N MET A 202 -4.87 -5.72 -5.21
CA MET A 202 -5.18 -5.35 -3.82
C MET A 202 -6.22 -4.26 -3.79
N ASP A 203 -7.11 -4.28 -2.79
CA ASP A 203 -8.00 -3.16 -2.52
C ASP A 203 -7.21 -1.91 -2.11
N TYR A 204 -7.90 -0.77 -2.00
CA TYR A 204 -7.26 0.50 -1.67
C TYR A 204 -6.66 0.47 -0.26
N ALA A 205 -5.37 0.78 -0.17
CA ALA A 205 -4.76 1.19 1.09
C ALA A 205 -5.13 2.65 1.37
N PHE A 206 -5.10 3.05 2.64
CA PHE A 206 -5.42 4.42 3.04
C PHE A 206 -4.18 5.13 3.60
N GLY A 207 -3.83 6.29 3.03
CA GLY A 207 -2.74 7.11 3.53
C GLY A 207 -1.39 6.37 3.61
N GLU A 208 -0.71 6.47 4.75
CA GLU A 208 0.62 5.86 4.98
C GLU A 208 0.60 4.32 4.93
N GLN A 209 -0.56 3.67 5.10
CA GLN A 209 -0.70 2.21 4.95
C GLN A 209 -0.28 1.73 3.55
N ALA A 210 -0.38 2.60 2.53
CA ALA A 210 0.13 2.32 1.19
C ALA A 210 1.64 2.04 1.17
N TYR A 211 2.42 2.76 1.99
CA TYR A 211 3.85 2.50 2.14
C TYR A 211 4.06 1.16 2.83
N GLU A 212 3.40 0.94 3.97
CA GLU A 212 3.54 -0.28 4.78
C GLU A 212 3.29 -1.55 3.95
N THR A 213 2.13 -1.62 3.29
CA THR A 213 1.70 -2.82 2.55
C THR A 213 2.63 -3.14 1.39
N ILE A 214 2.97 -2.15 0.56
CA ILE A 214 3.90 -2.37 -0.56
C ILE A 214 5.33 -2.60 -0.06
N ASP A 215 5.77 -1.92 1.00
CA ASP A 215 7.11 -2.13 1.54
C ASP A 215 7.28 -3.59 2.03
N GLU A 216 6.31 -4.11 2.77
CA GLU A 216 6.33 -5.50 3.25
C GLU A 216 6.16 -6.51 2.10
N LEU A 217 5.28 -6.23 1.12
CA LEU A 217 5.10 -7.10 -0.05
C LEU A 217 6.40 -7.22 -0.86
N LEU A 218 7.12 -6.13 -1.07
CA LEU A 218 8.34 -6.11 -1.89
C LEU A 218 9.61 -6.56 -1.13
N LYS A 219 9.53 -6.87 0.16
CA LYS A 219 10.63 -7.53 0.90
C LYS A 219 10.83 -8.99 0.47
N PRO A 220 12.05 -9.54 0.58
CA PRO A 220 12.29 -10.96 0.31
C PRO A 220 11.42 -11.88 1.15
N PHE A 221 10.87 -12.92 0.54
CA PHE A 221 10.15 -13.97 1.24
C PHE A 221 11.15 -14.95 1.89
N LYS A 222 10.96 -15.25 3.19
CA LYS A 222 11.84 -16.14 3.98
C LYS A 222 13.34 -15.84 3.78
N LYS A 223 13.68 -14.53 3.75
CA LYS A 223 15.01 -13.91 3.59
C LYS A 223 15.67 -14.03 2.20
N ASP A 224 15.43 -15.11 1.46
CA ASP A 224 16.24 -15.39 0.25
C ASP A 224 15.44 -15.39 -1.05
N THR A 225 14.11 -15.42 -1.00
CA THR A 225 13.28 -15.46 -2.21
C THR A 225 12.83 -14.06 -2.60
N LEU A 226 13.42 -13.54 -3.69
CA LEU A 226 13.02 -12.27 -4.29
C LEU A 226 11.79 -12.49 -5.19
N LEU A 227 10.84 -11.56 -5.14
CA LEU A 227 9.71 -11.56 -6.06
C LEU A 227 10.11 -10.90 -7.38
N ASN A 228 9.71 -11.50 -8.51
CA ASN A 228 9.89 -10.90 -9.83
C ASN A 228 8.77 -9.90 -10.14
N VAL A 229 8.73 -8.78 -9.40
CA VAL A 229 7.72 -7.73 -9.61
C VAL A 229 8.14 -6.84 -10.79
N GLU A 230 7.45 -6.97 -11.92
CA GLU A 230 7.74 -6.22 -13.14
C GLU A 230 7.03 -4.87 -13.20
N SER A 231 5.88 -4.74 -12.53
CA SER A 231 5.20 -3.46 -12.43
C SER A 231 4.32 -3.31 -11.21
N VAL A 232 4.12 -2.06 -10.78
CA VAL A 232 3.12 -1.66 -9.79
C VAL A 232 2.20 -0.62 -10.42
N SER A 233 0.90 -0.89 -10.42
CA SER A 233 -0.12 -0.02 -11.02
C SER A 233 -1.09 0.45 -9.95
N ILE A 234 -1.29 1.76 -9.82
CA ILE A 234 -2.19 2.38 -8.86
C ILE A 234 -3.26 3.12 -9.64
N MET A 235 -4.48 2.60 -9.56
CA MET A 235 -5.68 3.31 -9.97
C MET A 235 -6.32 3.87 -8.70
N GLY A 236 -6.76 5.12 -8.71
CA GLY A 236 -7.34 5.71 -7.50
C GLY A 236 -8.40 6.76 -7.79
N LYS A 237 -9.06 7.16 -6.72
CA LYS A 237 -9.95 8.32 -6.72
C LYS A 237 -9.18 9.52 -6.20
N ALA A 238 -9.33 10.67 -6.85
CA ALA A 238 -8.64 11.89 -6.46
C ALA A 238 -9.51 13.13 -6.63
N GLY A 239 -9.16 14.20 -5.93
CA GLY A 239 -9.69 15.53 -6.20
C GLY A 239 -8.92 16.14 -7.37
N ILE A 240 -9.62 16.73 -8.32
CA ILE A 240 -9.01 17.39 -9.48
C ILE A 240 -8.87 18.89 -9.23
N LEU A 241 -7.73 19.46 -9.61
CA LEU A 241 -7.47 20.91 -9.57
C LEU A 241 -7.48 21.52 -10.98
N GLU A 242 -7.19 20.71 -12.00
CA GLU A 242 -7.28 21.07 -13.41
C GLU A 242 -8.29 20.18 -14.14
N GLY A 243 -9.53 20.65 -14.33
CA GLY A 243 -10.61 19.88 -14.97
C GLY A 243 -11.83 19.69 -14.08
N GLY A 244 -12.67 18.71 -14.44
CA GLY A 244 -13.97 18.45 -13.81
C GLY A 244 -14.13 17.03 -13.28
N LYS A 245 -15.24 16.81 -12.56
CA LYS A 245 -15.62 15.50 -12.03
C LYS A 245 -15.80 14.48 -13.16
N GLY A 246 -15.18 13.31 -13.04
CA GLY A 246 -15.18 12.24 -14.04
C GLY A 246 -13.97 12.24 -14.99
N ASP A 247 -13.18 13.31 -15.00
CA ASP A 247 -11.94 13.40 -15.77
C ASP A 247 -10.83 12.51 -15.19
N ILE A 248 -9.77 12.27 -15.97
CA ILE A 248 -8.65 11.41 -15.59
C ILE A 248 -7.39 12.24 -15.39
N MET A 249 -6.62 11.93 -14.36
CA MET A 249 -5.32 12.50 -14.05
C MET A 249 -4.23 11.45 -14.19
N ILE A 250 -3.20 11.74 -14.97
CA ILE A 250 -2.03 10.87 -15.20
C ILE A 250 -0.79 11.57 -14.61
N PRO A 251 -0.35 11.18 -13.40
CA PRO A 251 0.76 11.86 -12.76
C PRO A 251 2.12 11.52 -13.38
N ASN A 252 3.04 12.47 -13.27
CA ASN A 252 4.48 12.26 -13.51
C ASN A 252 5.34 12.47 -12.26
N ALA A 253 4.74 12.95 -11.17
CA ALA A 253 5.38 13.08 -9.87
C ALA A 253 4.32 13.12 -8.75
N HIS A 254 4.76 12.79 -7.54
CA HIS A 254 4.01 13.00 -6.29
C HIS A 254 4.79 13.90 -5.35
N ILE A 255 4.15 14.98 -4.91
CA ILE A 255 4.66 15.94 -3.93
C ILE A 255 4.01 15.63 -2.58
N ASN A 256 4.79 15.30 -1.54
CA ASN A 256 4.22 14.95 -0.25
C ASN A 256 4.08 16.19 0.66
N GLU A 257 2.84 16.62 0.88
CA GLU A 257 2.53 17.79 1.68
C GLU A 257 3.12 17.72 3.09
N GLY A 258 3.71 18.81 3.56
CA GLY A 258 4.26 18.92 4.91
C GLY A 258 5.60 18.22 5.11
N THR A 259 6.17 17.63 4.06
CA THR A 259 7.50 16.99 4.08
C THR A 259 8.39 17.51 2.95
N ALA A 260 9.65 17.08 2.94
CA ALA A 260 10.56 17.32 1.83
C ALA A 260 10.55 16.18 0.79
N ASP A 261 9.72 15.15 1.00
CA ASP A 261 9.67 13.96 0.16
C ASP A 261 8.91 14.27 -1.14
N ASN A 262 9.62 14.22 -2.26
CA ASN A 262 9.06 14.45 -3.60
C ASN A 262 9.58 13.37 -4.54
N TYR A 263 8.69 12.75 -5.30
CA TYR A 263 9.02 11.59 -6.12
C TYR A 263 8.63 11.82 -7.58
N PHE A 264 9.64 11.92 -8.45
CA PHE A 264 9.45 11.87 -9.90
C PHE A 264 9.51 10.43 -10.40
N PHE A 265 8.74 10.12 -11.44
CA PHE A 265 8.76 8.81 -12.09
C PHE A 265 8.29 8.89 -13.54
N GLU A 266 8.75 7.93 -14.34
CA GLU A 266 8.21 7.70 -15.68
C GLU A 266 6.95 6.84 -15.56
N ASN A 267 5.80 7.44 -15.85
CA ASN A 267 4.52 6.74 -15.86
C ASN A 267 4.31 6.07 -17.23
N GLU A 268 4.06 4.76 -17.23
CA GLU A 268 3.82 4.04 -18.48
C GLU A 268 2.46 4.42 -19.10
N LEU A 269 1.53 4.97 -18.32
CA LEU A 269 0.31 5.56 -18.85
C LEU A 269 0.61 6.98 -19.35
N THR A 270 0.02 7.33 -20.50
CA THR A 270 0.13 8.68 -21.08
C THR A 270 -1.26 9.18 -21.44
N ALA A 271 -1.46 10.51 -21.45
CA ALA A 271 -2.75 11.11 -21.79
C ALA A 271 -3.25 10.66 -23.17
N ALA A 272 -2.36 10.52 -24.15
CA ALA A 272 -2.67 10.07 -25.51
C ALA A 272 -3.34 8.69 -25.57
N MET A 273 -3.07 7.80 -24.59
CA MET A 273 -3.68 6.47 -24.55
C MET A 273 -5.18 6.51 -24.25
N PHE A 274 -5.69 7.63 -23.74
CA PHE A 274 -7.08 7.82 -23.35
C PHE A 274 -7.88 8.64 -24.37
N GLU A 275 -7.25 9.17 -25.43
CA GLU A 275 -7.91 9.93 -26.48
C GLU A 275 -9.06 9.14 -27.14
N GLY A 276 -10.11 9.85 -27.58
CA GLY A 276 -11.27 9.25 -28.26
C GLY A 276 -12.29 8.57 -27.33
N ASN A 277 -12.16 8.73 -26.01
CA ASN A 277 -13.08 8.12 -25.03
C ASN A 277 -14.06 9.11 -24.38
N ASP A 278 -14.19 10.34 -24.89
CA ASP A 278 -15.06 11.40 -24.34
C ASP A 278 -14.85 11.67 -22.84
N ILE A 279 -13.60 11.59 -22.37
CA ILE A 279 -13.18 11.93 -21.01
C ILE A 279 -11.97 12.84 -21.15
N ALA A 280 -11.96 13.99 -20.47
CA ALA A 280 -10.79 14.86 -20.48
C ALA A 280 -9.69 14.25 -19.60
N VAL A 281 -8.45 14.39 -20.05
CA VAL A 281 -7.29 13.75 -19.42
C VAL A 281 -6.20 14.79 -19.21
N PHE A 282 -5.75 14.92 -17.98
CA PHE A 282 -4.75 15.90 -17.56
C PHE A 282 -3.51 15.16 -17.07
N ALA A 283 -2.33 15.65 -17.45
CA ALA A 283 -1.05 15.03 -17.09
C ALA A 283 -0.13 16.07 -16.43
N GLY A 284 0.42 15.72 -15.29
CA GLY A 284 1.17 16.65 -14.46
C GLY A 284 1.36 16.15 -13.03
N PRO A 285 2.04 16.89 -12.17
CA PRO A 285 2.33 16.45 -10.81
C PRO A 285 1.06 16.42 -9.94
N MET A 286 1.02 15.47 -9.01
CA MET A 286 -0.04 15.33 -8.00
C MET A 286 0.51 15.64 -6.61
N VAL A 287 -0.34 16.12 -5.70
CA VAL A 287 0.02 16.29 -4.29
C VAL A 287 -0.59 15.17 -3.44
N THR A 288 0.23 14.51 -2.63
CA THR A 288 -0.21 13.60 -1.58
C THR A 288 -0.45 14.41 -0.30
N VAL A 289 -1.68 14.38 0.21
CA VAL A 289 -2.09 15.10 1.42
C VAL A 289 -2.37 14.15 2.57
N LEU A 290 -2.24 14.63 3.81
CA LEU A 290 -2.59 13.83 5.01
C LEU A 290 -4.09 13.54 5.14
N GLY A 291 -4.91 14.38 4.52
CA GLY A 291 -6.35 14.24 4.55
C GLY A 291 -7.06 15.45 3.97
N THR A 292 -8.18 15.22 3.30
CA THR A 292 -8.96 16.27 2.62
C THR A 292 -9.51 17.32 3.58
N SER A 293 -9.78 16.95 4.84
CA SER A 293 -10.25 17.87 5.89
C SER A 293 -9.21 18.91 6.32
N LEU A 294 -7.93 18.66 6.06
CA LEU A 294 -6.84 19.58 6.38
C LEU A 294 -6.57 20.58 5.25
N GLN A 295 -7.22 20.39 4.10
CA GLN A 295 -7.03 21.22 2.92
C GLN A 295 -7.97 22.42 2.93
N ASN A 296 -7.46 23.57 2.48
CA ASN A 296 -8.27 24.75 2.23
C ASN A 296 -8.02 25.27 0.81
N ARG A 297 -8.96 26.07 0.31
CA ARG A 297 -8.93 26.56 -1.07
C ARG A 297 -7.67 27.35 -1.41
N ASP A 298 -7.13 28.13 -0.48
CA ASP A 298 -5.96 28.97 -0.73
C ASP A 298 -4.69 28.13 -0.87
N LEU A 299 -4.55 27.07 -0.08
CA LEU A 299 -3.44 26.11 -0.19
C LEU A 299 -3.50 25.33 -1.51
N LEU A 300 -4.69 24.86 -1.90
CA LEU A 300 -4.86 24.13 -3.16
C LEU A 300 -4.61 25.03 -4.37
N LYS A 301 -5.03 26.30 -4.31
CA LYS A 301 -4.67 27.30 -5.32
C LYS A 301 -3.17 27.53 -5.38
N PHE A 302 -2.48 27.61 -4.25
CA PHE A 302 -1.03 27.73 -4.24
C PHE A 302 -0.36 26.55 -4.96
N PHE A 303 -0.75 25.31 -4.67
CA PHE A 303 -0.20 24.13 -5.35
C PHE A 303 -0.48 24.13 -6.85
N HIS A 304 -1.68 24.55 -7.26
CA HIS A 304 -2.07 24.58 -8.66
C HIS A 304 -1.43 25.74 -9.46
N GLU A 305 -1.46 26.96 -8.93
CA GLU A 305 -1.05 28.19 -9.63
C GLU A 305 0.46 28.50 -9.50
N SER A 306 1.18 27.82 -8.59
CA SER A 306 2.62 27.99 -8.44
C SER A 306 3.42 27.18 -9.46
N THR A 307 4.75 27.26 -9.38
CA THR A 307 5.68 26.48 -10.21
C THR A 307 5.55 24.96 -10.02
N TRP A 308 4.81 24.50 -9.00
CA TRP A 308 4.50 23.09 -8.86
C TRP A 308 3.54 22.61 -9.95
N GLY A 309 2.57 23.44 -10.37
CA GLY A 309 1.61 23.07 -11.43
C GLY A 309 0.80 21.81 -11.11
N ILE A 310 0.37 21.66 -9.85
CA ILE A 310 -0.34 20.45 -9.41
C ILE A 310 -1.69 20.33 -10.11
N ILE A 311 -1.96 19.17 -10.70
CA ILE A 311 -3.20 18.89 -11.45
C ILE A 311 -4.30 18.28 -10.57
N GLY A 312 -3.94 17.74 -9.41
CA GLY A 312 -4.86 17.04 -8.51
C GLY A 312 -4.22 16.64 -7.18
N LEU A 313 -5.05 16.12 -6.27
CA LEU A 313 -4.65 15.69 -4.94
C LEU A 313 -5.25 14.34 -4.56
N GLU A 314 -4.48 13.58 -3.79
CA GLU A 314 -4.77 12.22 -3.34
C GLU A 314 -4.03 11.97 -2.00
N MET A 315 -4.08 10.76 -1.44
CA MET A 315 -3.58 10.52 -0.07
C MET A 315 -2.49 9.44 0.01
N GLU A 316 -2.12 8.77 -1.09
CA GLU A 316 -1.34 7.53 -1.05
C GLU A 316 -0.08 7.53 -1.94
N GLY A 317 -0.03 8.37 -2.97
CA GLY A 317 0.82 8.20 -4.13
C GLY A 317 2.30 8.30 -3.81
N SER A 318 2.68 9.30 -3.00
CA SER A 318 4.04 9.44 -2.50
C SER A 318 4.47 8.26 -1.61
N TYR A 319 3.56 7.68 -0.84
CA TYR A 319 3.82 6.50 0.01
C TYR A 319 4.06 5.24 -0.83
N TYR A 320 3.24 5.01 -1.86
CA TYR A 320 3.47 3.95 -2.83
C TYR A 320 4.82 4.11 -3.53
N GLN A 321 5.10 5.31 -4.05
CA GLN A 321 6.31 5.56 -4.82
C GLN A 321 7.57 5.44 -3.95
N LYS A 322 7.50 5.87 -2.68
CA LYS A 322 8.55 5.65 -1.68
C LYS A 322 8.87 4.17 -1.48
N ALA A 323 7.87 3.31 -1.34
CA ALA A 323 8.05 1.87 -1.16
C ALA A 323 8.64 1.21 -2.42
N ILE A 324 8.11 1.55 -3.60
CA ILE A 324 8.56 1.03 -4.90
C ILE A 324 10.02 1.42 -5.16
N GLN A 325 10.38 2.69 -4.98
CA GLN A 325 11.74 3.18 -5.18
C GLN A 325 12.71 2.58 -4.15
N SER A 326 12.29 2.45 -2.88
CA SER A 326 13.11 1.82 -1.85
C SER A 326 13.39 0.34 -2.18
N ALA A 327 12.39 -0.40 -2.67
CA ALA A 327 12.54 -1.79 -3.07
C ALA A 327 13.44 -1.96 -4.32
N SER A 328 13.17 -1.19 -5.39
CA SER A 328 13.82 -1.37 -6.70
C SER A 328 15.19 -0.69 -6.81
N LYS A 329 15.39 0.49 -6.19
CA LYS A 329 16.62 1.29 -6.34
C LYS A 329 17.60 1.11 -5.18
N ILE A 330 17.10 0.92 -3.96
CA ILE A 330 17.94 0.89 -2.75
C ILE A 330 18.17 -0.54 -2.27
N ARG A 331 17.10 -1.24 -1.88
CA ARG A 331 17.16 -2.62 -1.36
C ARG A 331 17.50 -3.64 -2.43
N LYS A 332 17.12 -3.36 -3.69
CA LYS A 332 17.25 -4.28 -4.84
C LYS A 332 16.58 -5.63 -4.57
N SER A 333 15.44 -5.59 -3.87
CA SER A 333 14.66 -6.79 -3.51
C SER A 333 13.68 -7.21 -4.61
N VAL A 334 13.54 -6.38 -5.63
CA VAL A 334 12.76 -6.59 -6.86
C VAL A 334 13.58 -6.06 -8.05
N PRO A 335 13.20 -6.33 -9.32
CA PRO A 335 13.88 -5.76 -10.48
C PRO A 335 14.11 -4.24 -10.38
N HIS A 336 15.19 -3.74 -10.98
CA HIS A 336 15.52 -2.31 -10.89
C HIS A 336 14.59 -1.44 -11.75
N ASP A 337 14.06 -1.99 -12.82
CA ASP A 337 13.23 -1.37 -13.85
C ASP A 337 11.73 -1.66 -13.65
N VAL A 338 11.27 -1.72 -12.40
CA VAL A 338 9.83 -1.83 -12.09
C VAL A 338 9.09 -0.68 -12.78
N LYS A 339 8.16 -1.06 -13.64
CA LYS A 339 7.29 -0.12 -14.34
C LYS A 339 6.21 0.39 -13.41
N VAL A 340 5.89 1.67 -13.47
CA VAL A 340 4.81 2.25 -12.68
C VAL A 340 3.69 2.78 -13.57
N ARG A 341 2.46 2.58 -13.12
CA ARG A 341 1.24 3.08 -13.78
C ARG A 341 0.37 3.75 -12.76
N TYR A 342 0.40 5.08 -12.73
CA TYR A 342 -0.49 5.82 -11.87
C TYR A 342 -1.57 6.46 -12.72
N ALA A 343 -2.82 6.37 -12.28
CA ALA A 343 -3.91 7.10 -12.88
C ALA A 343 -5.03 7.28 -11.85
N TYR A 344 -5.60 8.47 -11.82
CA TYR A 344 -6.69 8.78 -10.91
C TYR A 344 -7.89 9.29 -11.69
N TYR A 345 -9.09 8.98 -11.22
CA TYR A 345 -10.30 9.61 -11.74
C TYR A 345 -10.82 10.66 -10.74
N ALA A 346 -11.28 11.77 -11.29
CA ALA A 346 -11.73 12.93 -10.54
C ALA A 346 -13.07 12.65 -9.87
N SER A 347 -13.10 12.64 -8.54
CA SER A 347 -14.35 12.51 -7.80
C SER A 347 -15.05 13.78 -7.45
N ASP A 348 -14.26 14.83 -7.33
CA ASP A 348 -14.62 16.12 -6.81
C ASP A 348 -13.61 17.13 -7.34
N ASN A 349 -14.02 18.39 -7.39
CA ASN A 349 -13.13 19.51 -7.63
C ASN A 349 -13.17 20.41 -6.37
N PRO A 350 -12.13 20.36 -5.52
CA PRO A 350 -12.12 21.13 -4.27
C PRO A 350 -12.06 22.65 -4.46
N LEU A 351 -11.70 23.14 -5.64
CA LEU A 351 -11.67 24.57 -5.94
C LEU A 351 -13.06 25.10 -6.34
N GLU A 352 -13.96 24.22 -6.75
CA GLU A 352 -15.32 24.56 -7.16
C GLU A 352 -16.34 24.40 -6.02
N THR A 353 -17.14 25.44 -5.81
CA THR A 353 -18.18 25.43 -4.77
C THR A 353 -19.30 24.46 -5.15
N GLY A 354 -19.63 23.51 -4.26
CA GLY A 354 -20.66 22.50 -4.53
C GLY A 354 -20.18 21.28 -5.31
N SER A 355 -18.89 21.22 -5.67
CA SER A 355 -18.26 20.06 -6.33
C SER A 355 -17.33 19.27 -5.40
N THR A 356 -17.42 19.47 -4.08
CA THR A 356 -16.56 18.81 -3.08
C THR A 356 -17.06 17.40 -2.73
N LEU A 357 -16.24 16.59 -2.06
CA LEU A 357 -16.64 15.25 -1.54
C LEU A 357 -17.98 15.23 -0.79
N ALA A 358 -18.34 16.33 -0.12
CA ALA A 358 -19.58 16.46 0.63
C ALA A 358 -20.83 16.67 -0.24
N SER A 359 -20.69 16.98 -1.53
CA SER A 359 -21.82 17.28 -2.42
C SER A 359 -22.45 16.06 -3.10
N GLY A 360 -21.90 14.85 -2.89
CA GLY A 360 -22.46 13.58 -3.32
C GLY A 360 -21.48 12.70 -4.10
N GLY A 361 -21.74 11.37 -4.13
CA GLY A 361 -20.91 10.39 -4.82
C GLY A 361 -20.82 10.62 -6.34
N LEU A 362 -19.91 9.93 -7.04
CA LEU A 362 -19.87 10.00 -8.52
C LEU A 362 -21.11 9.38 -9.17
N GLY A 363 -21.79 8.44 -8.52
CA GLY A 363 -22.80 7.63 -9.18
C GLY A 363 -22.22 6.89 -10.40
N THR A 364 -22.96 6.84 -11.49
CA THR A 364 -22.53 6.18 -12.75
C THR A 364 -21.39 6.93 -13.45
N THR A 365 -21.20 8.23 -13.20
CA THR A 365 -20.14 9.03 -13.81
C THR A 365 -18.74 8.49 -13.52
N GLY A 366 -18.55 7.77 -12.40
CA GLY A 366 -17.27 7.16 -12.04
C GLY A 366 -16.98 5.82 -12.69
N VAL A 367 -18.00 5.18 -13.27
CA VAL A 367 -17.86 3.84 -13.86
C VAL A 367 -16.93 3.91 -15.07
N LYS A 368 -17.23 4.77 -16.04
CA LYS A 368 -16.46 4.89 -17.28
C LYS A 368 -14.96 5.14 -17.04
N PRO A 369 -14.51 6.15 -16.27
CA PRO A 369 -13.09 6.37 -16.04
C PRO A 369 -12.43 5.24 -15.24
N THR A 370 -13.11 4.66 -14.24
CA THR A 370 -12.59 3.52 -13.47
C THR A 370 -12.22 2.36 -14.39
N TYR A 371 -13.16 1.94 -15.24
CA TYR A 371 -12.92 0.81 -16.15
C TYR A 371 -11.95 1.16 -17.26
N LEU A 372 -11.98 2.38 -17.78
CA LEU A 372 -11.05 2.81 -18.82
C LEU A 372 -9.60 2.74 -18.32
N ILE A 373 -9.32 3.26 -17.11
CA ILE A 373 -7.99 3.16 -16.50
C ILE A 373 -7.58 1.69 -16.33
N THR A 374 -8.45 0.86 -15.75
CA THR A 374 -8.15 -0.56 -15.53
C THR A 374 -7.88 -1.29 -16.84
N ILE A 375 -8.66 -1.04 -17.89
CA ILE A 375 -8.44 -1.62 -19.21
C ILE A 375 -7.09 -1.19 -19.78
N LYS A 376 -6.69 0.08 -19.69
CA LYS A 376 -5.38 0.54 -20.18
C LYS A 376 -4.20 -0.06 -19.41
N ILE A 377 -4.34 -0.27 -18.10
CA ILE A 377 -3.36 -1.01 -17.31
C ILE A 377 -3.23 -2.45 -17.83
N LEU A 378 -4.35 -3.15 -18.02
CA LEU A 378 -4.37 -4.53 -18.48
C LEU A 378 -3.88 -4.69 -19.92
N GLU A 379 -4.24 -3.79 -20.84
CA GLU A 379 -3.74 -3.76 -22.22
C GLU A 379 -2.21 -3.73 -22.26
N GLN A 380 -1.57 -2.93 -21.39
CA GLN A 380 -0.11 -2.87 -21.30
C GLN A 380 0.50 -4.11 -20.65
N ILE A 381 -0.09 -4.63 -19.58
CA ILE A 381 0.41 -5.85 -18.91
C ILE A 381 0.31 -7.07 -19.85
N PHE A 382 -0.77 -7.16 -20.62
CA PHE A 382 -1.03 -8.27 -21.53
C PHE A 382 -0.48 -8.06 -22.94
N ASN A 383 0.16 -6.93 -23.23
CA ASN A 383 0.59 -6.53 -24.58
C ASN A 383 -0.53 -6.67 -25.63
N ALA A 384 -1.76 -6.29 -25.27
CA ALA A 384 -2.98 -6.61 -26.02
C ALA A 384 -3.54 -5.39 -26.79
N LYS A 385 -2.68 -4.67 -27.53
CA LYS A 385 -3.07 -3.49 -28.33
C LYS A 385 -4.10 -3.79 -29.43
#